data_AF-A0A0N4TUW6-F1
#
_entry.id   AF-A0A0N4TUW6-F1
#
_cell.length_a   1.000
_cell.length_b   1.000
_cell.length_c   1.000
_cell.angle_alpha   90.00
_cell.angle_beta   90.00
_cell.angle_gamma   90.00
#
_symmetry.space_group_name_H-M   'P 1'
#
loop_
_entity.id
_entity.type
_entity.pdbx_description
1 polymer ?
#
loop_
_entity_poly.entity_id
_entity_poly.type
_entity_poly.pdbx_seq_one_letter_code
_entity_poly.pdbx_strand_id
1 'polypeptide(L)'
;MAVVATTSGLFALTLLAKATDGSTGDRHQVFLTCIETCIRRYNCPRKYDEIGWIFGECFKCRYSCKWKTVEYFNDVLHQSVPQFYGKWPFLAIWLPFIVPLPIQEFASVIFSIMNLLTTLSMYRTVKRLRNSNRLKIVWIVNSMIGIVMWTCSVIFHWADFWLTEYLDYFTACAFIIYFDYGYNMKMCIACSFFTSFIYYIWLVQQWNLRDRSSRRSLSYLAVVVTWGLLSVLDFVPLYWIIDSHSLFHLATVPLPLLLARFIQLESAYEIQKQMENIKQT
;
A
#
# COMPACT_ATOMS: atom_id res chain seq x y z
N MET A 1 27.27 -27.21 -2.97
CA MET A 1 27.89 -26.02 -2.35
C MET A 1 27.28 -24.68 -2.79
N ALA A 2 26.36 -24.64 -3.77
CA ALA A 2 25.70 -23.41 -4.22
C ALA A 2 24.53 -22.93 -3.30
N VAL A 3 23.95 -23.81 -2.48
CA VAL A 3 22.81 -23.47 -1.58
C VAL A 3 23.27 -22.75 -0.31
N VAL A 4 24.54 -22.92 0.10
CA VAL A 4 25.09 -22.26 1.29
C VAL A 4 25.47 -20.80 1.00
N ALA A 5 25.88 -20.47 -0.24
CA ALA A 5 26.22 -19.11 -0.61
C ALA A 5 24.99 -18.17 -0.67
N THR A 6 23.81 -18.70 -1.02
CA THR A 6 22.57 -17.91 -1.08
C THR A 6 21.98 -17.62 0.31
N THR A 7 22.16 -18.52 1.28
CA THR A 7 21.72 -18.27 2.67
C THR A 7 22.65 -17.31 3.40
N SER A 8 23.95 -17.33 3.12
CA SER A 8 24.91 -16.37 3.66
C SER A 8 24.69 -14.94 3.15
N GLY A 9 24.27 -14.77 1.89
CA GLY A 9 23.97 -13.45 1.30
C GLY A 9 22.72 -12.78 1.89
N LEU A 10 21.66 -13.56 2.17
CA LEU A 10 20.46 -13.07 2.85
C LEU A 10 20.73 -12.71 4.32
N PHE A 11 21.62 -13.43 5.01
CA PHE A 11 22.04 -13.13 6.38
C PHE A 11 22.97 -11.91 6.47
N ALA A 12 23.77 -11.63 5.43
CA ALA A 12 24.58 -10.41 5.36
C ALA A 12 23.72 -9.14 5.17
N LEU A 13 22.57 -9.26 4.48
CA LEU A 13 21.60 -8.16 4.32
C LEU A 13 20.81 -7.85 5.61
N THR A 14 20.60 -8.84 6.49
CA THR A 14 19.98 -8.59 7.81
C THR A 14 20.96 -7.93 8.79
N LEU A 15 22.27 -8.18 8.66
CA LEU A 15 23.33 -7.53 9.46
C LEU A 15 23.59 -6.06 9.08
N LEU A 16 23.10 -5.60 7.91
CA LEU A 16 23.12 -4.19 7.49
C LEU A 16 21.88 -3.41 7.93
N ALA A 17 20.92 -4.05 8.62
CA ALA A 17 19.80 -3.37 9.23
C ALA A 17 20.32 -2.56 10.45
N LYS A 18 20.70 -1.30 10.20
CA LYS A 18 20.79 -0.32 11.29
C LYS A 18 19.45 -0.32 12.03
N ALA A 19 19.50 -0.32 13.36
CA ALA A 19 18.35 0.02 14.17
C ALA A 19 17.80 1.34 13.63
N THR A 20 16.56 1.32 13.15
CA THR A 20 15.88 2.53 12.72
C THR A 20 15.66 3.35 13.98
N ASP A 21 16.38 4.46 14.10
CA ASP A 21 16.05 5.44 15.11
C ASP A 21 14.59 5.86 14.92
N GLY A 22 13.81 5.74 15.99
CA GLY A 22 12.45 6.27 16.06
C GLY A 22 12.46 7.75 15.67
N SER A 23 11.36 8.21 15.08
CA SER A 23 11.32 9.53 14.45
C SER A 23 11.65 10.65 15.45
N THR A 24 12.27 11.71 14.95
CA THR A 24 12.75 12.82 15.78
C THR A 24 11.62 13.46 16.58
N GLY A 25 10.38 13.47 16.06
CA GLY A 25 9.23 14.10 16.69
C GLY A 25 8.76 13.36 17.95
N ASP A 26 8.65 12.03 17.93
CA ASP A 26 8.17 11.26 19.08
C ASP A 26 9.19 11.13 20.22
N ARG A 27 10.46 11.49 19.95
CA ARG A 27 11.52 11.58 20.96
C ARG A 27 11.67 12.98 21.55
N HIS A 28 11.04 13.99 20.96
CA HIS A 28 11.25 15.38 21.38
C HIS A 28 10.48 15.71 22.66
N GLN A 29 11.13 16.41 23.60
CA GLN A 29 10.58 16.70 24.93
C GLN A 29 9.25 17.47 24.88
N VAL A 30 9.09 18.37 23.90
CA VAL A 30 7.84 19.13 23.68
C VAL A 30 6.66 18.19 23.42
N PHE A 31 6.88 17.16 22.61
CA PHE A 31 5.86 16.17 22.29
C PHE A 31 5.58 15.27 23.51
N LEU A 32 6.63 14.71 24.12
CA LEU A 32 6.52 13.79 25.26
C LEU A 32 5.80 14.42 26.46
N THR A 33 6.15 15.66 26.80
CA THR A 33 5.52 16.39 27.92
C THR A 33 4.04 16.67 27.63
N CYS A 34 3.71 16.98 26.38
CA CYS A 34 2.34 17.19 25.96
C CYS A 34 1.51 15.90 26.03
N ILE A 35 2.05 14.77 25.55
CA ILE A 35 1.41 13.46 25.61
C ILE A 35 1.17 13.00 27.06
N GLU A 36 2.14 13.20 27.96
CA GLU A 36 1.95 12.88 29.39
C GLU A 36 0.79 13.68 30.00
N THR A 37 0.61 14.93 29.55
CA THR A 37 -0.54 15.75 29.94
C THR A 37 -1.85 15.16 29.40
N CYS A 38 -1.88 14.67 28.16
CA CYS A 38 -3.04 13.99 27.59
C CYS A 38 -3.42 12.73 28.40
N ILE A 39 -2.42 11.90 28.72
CA ILE A 39 -2.60 10.66 29.51
C ILE A 39 -3.23 10.99 30.87
N ARG A 40 -2.71 11.98 31.59
CA ARG A 40 -3.22 12.35 32.92
C ARG A 40 -4.58 13.04 32.88
N ARG A 41 -4.80 13.94 31.92
CA ARG A 41 -5.99 14.79 31.86
C ARG A 41 -7.21 14.06 31.32
N TYR A 42 -7.02 13.23 30.30
CA TYR A 42 -8.11 12.57 29.57
C TYR A 42 -8.11 11.05 29.75
N ASN A 43 -7.24 10.52 30.62
CA ASN A 43 -7.07 9.09 30.86
C ASN A 43 -6.74 8.31 29.57
N CYS A 44 -5.89 8.89 28.72
CA CYS A 44 -5.49 8.29 27.45
C CYS A 44 -4.56 7.08 27.65
N PRO A 45 -4.53 6.14 26.69
CA PRO A 45 -3.63 4.99 26.73
C PRO A 45 -2.16 5.37 26.85
N ARG A 46 -1.34 4.51 27.47
CA ARG A 46 0.11 4.73 27.57
C ARG A 46 0.85 4.33 26.30
N LYS A 47 0.44 3.24 25.65
CA LYS A 47 1.02 2.86 24.34
C LYS A 47 0.41 3.72 23.25
N TYR A 48 1.22 4.10 22.26
CA TYR A 48 0.84 5.08 21.25
C TYR A 48 -0.09 4.53 20.16
N ASP A 49 -0.07 3.22 19.97
CA ASP A 49 -0.78 2.44 18.95
C ASP A 49 -2.08 1.81 19.48
N GLU A 50 -2.44 2.10 20.74
CA GLU A 50 -3.70 1.64 21.33
C GLU A 50 -4.91 2.37 20.75
N ILE A 51 -6.00 1.62 20.61
CA ILE A 51 -7.25 2.07 19.98
C ILE A 51 -7.83 3.33 20.64
N GLY A 52 -7.56 3.60 21.93
CA GLY A 52 -8.06 4.79 22.60
C GLY A 52 -7.57 6.12 21.99
N TRP A 53 -6.46 6.11 21.26
CA TRP A 53 -5.93 7.32 20.62
C TRP A 53 -6.71 7.82 19.41
N ILE A 54 -7.60 6.99 18.84
CA ILE A 54 -8.39 7.38 17.66
C ILE A 54 -9.70 8.09 18.04
N PHE A 55 -10.03 8.17 19.33
CA PHE A 55 -11.34 8.64 19.81
C PHE A 55 -11.25 9.94 20.61
N GLY A 56 -12.27 10.78 20.42
CA GLY A 56 -12.64 11.87 21.32
C GLY A 56 -11.49 12.81 21.68
N GLU A 57 -11.32 13.07 22.97
CA GLU A 57 -10.33 14.01 23.49
C GLU A 57 -8.89 13.50 23.35
N CYS A 58 -8.67 12.17 23.39
CA CYS A 58 -7.33 11.61 23.22
C CYS A 58 -6.79 11.87 21.82
N PHE A 59 -7.61 11.71 20.78
CA PHE A 59 -7.21 12.11 19.43
C PHE A 59 -6.91 13.61 19.35
N LYS A 60 -7.85 14.47 19.81
CA LYS A 60 -7.68 15.94 19.75
C LYS A 60 -6.41 16.39 20.46
N CYS A 61 -6.14 15.82 21.63
CA CYS A 61 -4.97 16.14 22.44
C CYS A 61 -3.69 15.71 21.73
N ARG A 62 -3.62 14.46 21.22
CA ARG A 62 -2.46 13.97 20.45
C ARG A 62 -2.23 14.79 19.19
N TYR A 63 -3.30 15.13 18.47
CA TYR A 63 -3.25 15.99 17.29
C TYR A 63 -2.64 17.35 17.64
N SER A 64 -3.13 18.02 18.68
CA SER A 64 -2.58 19.29 19.18
C SER A 64 -1.11 19.16 19.57
N CYS A 65 -0.71 18.08 20.25
CA CYS A 65 0.68 17.84 20.62
C CYS A 65 1.61 17.69 19.39
N LYS A 66 1.14 17.02 18.33
CA LYS A 66 1.88 16.93 17.05
C LYS A 66 2.09 18.33 16.48
N TRP A 67 1.03 19.11 16.29
CA TRP A 67 1.11 20.44 15.68
C TRP A 67 1.92 21.45 16.50
N LYS A 68 1.78 21.44 17.83
CA LYS A 68 2.63 22.26 18.71
C LYS A 68 4.12 21.94 18.56
N THR A 69 4.45 20.67 18.36
CA THR A 69 5.84 20.25 18.13
C THR A 69 6.31 20.67 16.74
N VAL A 70 5.46 20.58 15.71
CA VAL A 70 5.75 21.08 14.36
C VAL A 70 6.02 22.59 14.37
N GLU A 71 5.17 23.38 15.03
CA GLU A 71 5.36 24.82 15.22
C GLU A 71 6.69 25.13 15.91
N TYR A 72 7.03 24.40 16.98
CA TYR A 72 8.32 24.57 17.67
C TYR A 72 9.52 24.30 16.76
N PHE A 73 9.47 23.25 15.93
CA PHE A 73 10.54 22.94 14.99
C PHE A 73 10.71 24.02 13.92
N ASN A 74 9.61 24.55 13.39
CA ASN A 74 9.62 25.57 12.36
C ASN A 74 10.05 26.95 12.89
N ASP A 75 9.43 27.39 13.99
CA ASP A 75 9.49 28.77 14.47
C ASP A 75 10.66 29.01 15.43
N VAL A 76 11.07 27.99 16.20
CA VAL A 76 12.13 28.13 17.21
C VAL A 76 13.42 27.46 16.76
N LEU A 77 13.35 26.22 16.28
CA LEU A 77 14.55 25.47 15.86
C LEU A 77 15.00 25.80 14.43
N HIS A 78 14.11 26.37 13.61
CA HIS A 78 14.31 26.57 12.18
C HIS A 78 14.78 25.29 11.46
N GLN A 79 14.18 24.15 11.86
CA GLN A 79 14.46 22.83 11.31
C GLN A 79 13.30 22.33 10.46
N SER A 80 13.58 21.32 9.63
CA SER A 80 12.54 20.62 8.89
C SER A 80 11.54 19.95 9.84
N VAL A 81 10.30 19.88 9.39
CA VAL A 81 9.20 19.20 10.09
C VAL A 81 9.64 17.77 10.46
N PRO A 82 9.43 17.33 11.71
CA PRO A 82 9.76 15.96 12.10
C PRO A 82 8.62 14.99 11.81
N GLN A 83 8.96 13.72 11.59
CA GLN A 83 8.01 12.61 11.65
C GLN A 83 7.71 12.22 13.10
N PHE A 84 6.56 11.57 13.33
CA PHE A 84 6.15 11.01 14.62
C PHE A 84 5.78 9.54 14.41
N TYR A 85 6.46 8.63 15.09
CA TYR A 85 6.24 7.18 14.95
C TYR A 85 6.34 6.70 13.48
N GLY A 86 7.29 7.22 12.72
CA GLY A 86 7.51 6.89 11.31
C GLY A 86 6.55 7.56 10.33
N LYS A 87 5.65 8.45 10.78
CA LYS A 87 4.61 9.07 9.94
C LYS A 87 4.70 10.60 9.96
N TRP A 88 4.33 11.20 8.84
CA TRP A 88 4.18 12.66 8.76
C TRP A 88 2.92 13.15 9.49
N PRO A 89 2.92 14.39 10.00
CA PRO A 89 1.71 15.01 10.52
C PRO A 89 0.77 15.41 9.37
N PHE A 90 -0.52 15.15 9.54
CA PHE A 90 -1.58 15.50 8.57
C PHE A 90 -2.65 16.36 9.21
N LEU A 91 -3.33 17.17 8.39
CA LEU A 91 -4.54 17.87 8.79
C LEU A 91 -5.70 16.87 8.88
N ALA A 92 -6.33 16.81 10.05
CA ALA A 92 -7.43 15.91 10.29
C ALA A 92 -8.78 16.52 9.88
N ILE A 93 -9.60 15.77 9.16
CA ILE A 93 -10.95 16.19 8.78
C ILE A 93 -11.97 15.64 9.77
N TRP A 94 -12.72 16.54 10.40
CA TRP A 94 -13.78 16.20 11.36
C TRP A 94 -15.12 16.13 10.64
N LEU A 95 -15.71 14.93 10.56
CA LEU A 95 -17.05 14.75 10.02
C LEU A 95 -18.08 14.89 11.15
N PRO A 96 -18.99 15.89 11.11
CA PRO A 96 -19.88 16.18 12.23
C PRO A 96 -21.05 15.21 12.41
N PHE A 97 -21.33 14.32 11.44
CA PHE A 97 -22.57 13.52 11.39
C PHE A 97 -22.40 12.00 11.59
N ILE A 98 -21.16 11.51 11.63
CA ILE A 98 -20.81 10.12 11.94
C ILE A 98 -19.86 10.23 13.14
N VAL A 99 -19.94 9.30 14.10
CA VAL A 99 -19.09 9.17 15.31
C VAL A 99 -17.79 9.99 15.18
N PRO A 100 -17.40 10.87 16.13
CA PRO A 100 -16.30 11.84 15.98
C PRO A 100 -14.94 11.13 15.80
N LEU A 101 -14.75 10.58 14.62
CA LEU A 101 -13.64 9.81 14.11
C LEU A 101 -13.01 10.68 13.03
N PRO A 102 -12.05 11.53 13.42
CA PRO A 102 -11.34 12.36 12.48
C PRO A 102 -10.57 11.49 11.50
N ILE A 103 -10.71 11.79 10.21
CA ILE A 103 -9.90 11.13 9.18
C ILE A 103 -8.56 11.85 9.14
N GLN A 104 -7.50 11.16 9.58
CA GLN A 104 -6.16 11.73 9.61
C GLN A 104 -5.53 11.74 8.20
N GLU A 105 -5.72 10.69 7.40
CA GLU A 105 -5.11 10.56 6.07
C GLU A 105 -6.17 10.57 4.96
N PHE A 106 -6.84 11.72 4.81
CA PHE A 106 -8.01 11.84 3.93
C PHE A 106 -7.74 11.46 2.47
N ALA A 107 -6.61 11.88 1.91
CA ALA A 107 -6.24 11.53 0.54
C ALA A 107 -6.04 10.02 0.37
N SER A 108 -5.29 9.38 1.28
CA SER A 108 -5.07 7.93 1.30
C SER A 108 -6.38 7.16 1.40
N VAL A 109 -7.34 7.61 2.22
CA VAL A 109 -8.68 7.00 2.30
C VAL A 109 -9.41 7.06 0.96
N ILE A 110 -9.48 8.24 0.32
CA ILE A 110 -10.16 8.40 -0.98
C ILE A 110 -9.51 7.51 -2.04
N PHE A 111 -8.19 7.55 -2.14
CA PHE A 111 -7.47 6.80 -3.18
C PHE A 111 -7.54 5.28 -2.93
N SER A 112 -7.57 4.84 -1.68
CA SER A 112 -7.83 3.43 -1.32
C SER A 112 -9.26 3.00 -1.71
N ILE A 113 -10.27 3.86 -1.50
CA ILE A 113 -11.65 3.60 -1.96
C ILE A 113 -11.67 3.49 -3.49
N MET A 114 -10.99 4.39 -4.21
CA MET A 114 -10.93 4.34 -5.66
C MET A 114 -10.29 3.02 -6.15
N ASN A 115 -9.20 2.57 -5.52
CA ASN A 115 -8.59 1.27 -5.80
C ASN A 115 -9.52 0.09 -5.50
N LEU A 116 -10.28 0.14 -4.40
CA LEU A 116 -11.28 -0.88 -4.08
C LEU A 116 -12.35 -0.93 -5.19
N LEU A 117 -12.84 0.21 -5.66
CA LEU A 117 -13.86 0.29 -6.72
C LEU A 117 -13.34 -0.22 -8.06
N THR A 118 -12.12 0.12 -8.45
CA THR A 118 -11.52 -0.39 -9.70
C THR A 118 -11.21 -1.88 -9.61
N THR A 119 -10.79 -2.38 -8.45
CA THR A 119 -10.60 -3.82 -8.19
C THR A 119 -11.93 -4.58 -8.22
N LEU A 120 -13.01 -4.02 -7.67
CA LEU A 120 -14.37 -4.58 -7.80
C LEU A 120 -14.83 -4.61 -9.26
N SER A 121 -14.50 -3.59 -10.04
CA SER A 121 -14.76 -3.58 -11.49
C SER A 121 -14.00 -4.68 -12.23
N MET A 122 -12.72 -4.87 -11.90
CA MET A 122 -11.91 -5.99 -12.42
C MET A 122 -12.53 -7.34 -12.04
N TYR A 123 -12.86 -7.56 -10.77
CA TYR A 123 -13.52 -8.78 -10.29
C TYR A 123 -14.78 -9.11 -11.09
N ARG A 124 -15.67 -8.11 -11.27
CA ARG A 124 -16.89 -8.26 -12.07
C ARG A 124 -16.59 -8.63 -13.52
N THR A 125 -15.53 -8.06 -14.09
CA THR A 125 -15.08 -8.37 -15.45
C THR A 125 -14.60 -9.82 -15.56
N VAL A 126 -13.75 -10.26 -14.63
CA VAL A 126 -13.21 -11.63 -14.60
C VAL A 126 -14.32 -12.65 -14.37
N LYS A 127 -15.29 -12.36 -13.49
CA LYS A 127 -16.42 -13.25 -13.20
C LYS A 127 -17.26 -13.57 -14.45
N ARG A 128 -17.38 -12.60 -15.38
CA ARG A 128 -18.10 -12.73 -16.65
C ARG A 128 -17.36 -13.52 -17.73
N LEU A 129 -16.07 -13.85 -17.54
CA LEU A 129 -15.32 -14.66 -18.50
C LEU A 129 -15.86 -16.09 -18.59
N ARG A 130 -15.64 -16.75 -19.73
CA ARG A 130 -16.03 -18.15 -19.94
C ARG A 130 -15.30 -19.08 -18.97
N ASN A 131 -16.00 -20.09 -18.44
CA ASN A 131 -15.41 -21.06 -17.52
C ASN A 131 -14.30 -21.92 -18.13
N SER A 132 -14.21 -22.00 -19.47
CA SER A 132 -13.11 -22.70 -20.15
C SER A 132 -11.77 -21.98 -20.08
N ASN A 133 -11.74 -20.71 -19.65
CA ASN A 133 -10.48 -19.97 -19.51
C ASN A 133 -9.71 -20.52 -18.31
N ARG A 134 -8.52 -21.09 -18.57
CA ARG A 134 -7.69 -21.75 -17.55
C ARG A 134 -7.24 -20.81 -16.44
N LEU A 135 -7.07 -19.52 -16.75
CA LEU A 135 -6.60 -18.51 -15.81
C LEU A 135 -7.74 -17.80 -15.06
N LYS A 136 -9.01 -18.10 -15.36
CA LYS A 136 -10.16 -17.45 -14.70
C LYS A 136 -10.08 -17.53 -13.17
N ILE A 137 -9.75 -18.71 -12.64
CA ILE A 137 -9.65 -18.92 -11.18
C ILE A 137 -8.54 -18.09 -10.56
N VAL A 138 -7.39 -18.00 -11.22
CA VAL A 138 -6.24 -17.19 -10.77
C VAL A 138 -6.64 -15.72 -10.68
N TRP A 139 -7.30 -15.21 -11.72
CA TRP A 139 -7.75 -13.81 -11.73
C TRP A 139 -8.87 -13.53 -10.72
N ILE A 140 -9.76 -14.50 -10.44
CA ILE A 140 -10.77 -14.37 -9.38
C ILE A 140 -10.08 -14.26 -8.02
N VAL A 141 -9.17 -15.20 -7.70
CA VAL A 141 -8.45 -15.19 -6.42
C VAL A 141 -7.64 -13.90 -6.26
N ASN A 142 -6.91 -13.48 -7.29
CA ASN A 142 -6.18 -12.22 -7.30
C ASN A 142 -7.09 -11.01 -7.03
N SER A 143 -8.27 -10.96 -7.65
CA SER A 143 -9.22 -9.88 -7.41
C SER A 143 -9.78 -9.90 -5.98
N MET A 144 -10.04 -11.08 -5.42
CA MET A 144 -10.54 -11.22 -4.04
C MET A 144 -9.49 -10.78 -3.02
N ILE A 145 -8.23 -11.17 -3.21
CA ILE A 145 -7.11 -10.69 -2.38
C ILE A 145 -7.03 -9.17 -2.45
N GLY A 146 -7.08 -8.58 -3.67
CA GLY A 146 -7.08 -7.13 -3.84
C GLY A 146 -8.25 -6.43 -3.15
N ILE A 147 -9.46 -6.99 -3.20
CA ILE A 147 -10.63 -6.42 -2.51
C ILE A 147 -10.41 -6.38 -0.99
N VAL A 148 -9.89 -7.47 -0.42
CA VAL A 148 -9.59 -7.53 1.02
C VAL A 148 -8.49 -6.52 1.39
N MET A 149 -7.41 -6.50 0.62
CA MET A 149 -6.28 -5.58 0.80
C MET A 149 -6.73 -4.11 0.80
N TRP A 150 -7.43 -3.66 -0.24
CA TRP A 150 -7.89 -2.26 -0.31
C TRP A 150 -8.93 -1.92 0.75
N THR A 151 -9.73 -2.90 1.20
CA THR A 151 -10.67 -2.70 2.32
C THR A 151 -9.90 -2.45 3.62
N CYS A 152 -8.89 -3.27 3.92
CA CYS A 152 -8.02 -3.07 5.08
C CYS A 152 -7.30 -1.71 5.00
N SER A 153 -6.83 -1.32 3.83
CA SER A 153 -6.17 -0.03 3.62
C SER A 153 -7.08 1.18 3.87
N VAL A 154 -8.34 1.12 3.40
CA VAL A 154 -9.35 2.15 3.72
C VAL A 154 -9.55 2.26 5.23
N ILE A 155 -9.67 1.13 5.94
CA ILE A 155 -9.89 1.12 7.38
C ILE A 155 -8.67 1.68 8.12
N PHE A 156 -7.46 1.31 7.73
CA PHE A 156 -6.22 1.79 8.32
C PHE A 156 -6.02 3.29 8.17
N HIS A 157 -6.16 3.82 6.95
CA HIS A 157 -5.99 5.26 6.70
C HIS A 157 -7.11 6.11 7.32
N TRP A 158 -8.26 5.51 7.62
CA TRP A 158 -9.31 6.15 8.41
C TRP A 158 -9.00 6.10 9.91
N ALA A 159 -8.62 4.93 10.44
CA ALA A 159 -8.46 4.65 11.85
C ALA A 159 -7.13 3.94 12.11
N ASP A 160 -6.10 4.73 12.45
CA ASP A 160 -4.73 4.26 12.66
C ASP A 160 -4.49 3.76 14.09
N PHE A 161 -4.43 2.43 14.27
CA PHE A 161 -4.02 1.77 15.50
C PHE A 161 -3.43 0.37 15.17
N TRP A 162 -2.82 -0.29 16.16
CA TRP A 162 -2.00 -1.49 15.94
C TRP A 162 -2.66 -2.58 15.08
N LEU A 163 -3.97 -2.81 15.23
CA LEU A 163 -4.69 -3.87 14.52
C LEU A 163 -4.94 -3.51 13.06
N THR A 164 -5.35 -2.27 12.78
CA THR A 164 -5.63 -1.85 11.40
C THR A 164 -4.35 -1.73 10.61
N GLU A 165 -3.29 -1.23 11.26
CA GLU A 165 -1.95 -1.24 10.70
C GLU A 165 -1.49 -2.66 10.38
N TYR A 166 -1.60 -3.57 11.35
CA TYR A 166 -1.26 -4.97 11.15
C TYR A 166 -2.03 -5.59 9.97
N LEU A 167 -3.35 -5.37 9.89
CA LEU A 167 -4.19 -5.94 8.83
C LEU A 167 -3.87 -5.36 7.44
N ASP A 168 -3.60 -4.06 7.33
CA ASP A 168 -3.21 -3.44 6.06
C ASP A 168 -1.91 -4.06 5.52
N TYR A 169 -0.86 -4.10 6.33
CA TYR A 169 0.41 -4.73 5.96
C TYR A 169 0.30 -6.24 5.73
N PHE A 170 -0.46 -6.95 6.56
CA PHE A 170 -0.67 -8.39 6.43
C PHE A 170 -1.37 -8.72 5.11
N THR A 171 -2.41 -7.97 4.75
CA THR A 171 -3.17 -8.22 3.52
C THR A 171 -2.45 -7.74 2.26
N ALA A 172 -1.57 -6.73 2.37
CA ALA A 172 -0.70 -6.31 1.28
C ALA A 172 0.33 -7.38 0.87
N CYS A 173 0.77 -8.24 1.81
CA CYS A 173 1.85 -9.22 1.54
C CYS A 173 1.52 -10.68 1.86
N ALA A 174 0.26 -10.98 2.17
CA ALA A 174 -0.39 -12.29 2.36
C ALA A 174 0.23 -13.33 3.31
N PHE A 175 1.52 -13.31 3.69
CA PHE A 175 2.10 -14.36 4.55
C PHE A 175 3.42 -13.96 5.23
N ILE A 176 3.37 -13.22 6.35
CA ILE A 176 4.51 -13.16 7.29
C ILE A 176 4.01 -13.38 8.73
N ILE A 177 4.51 -14.45 9.37
CA ILE A 177 4.10 -14.94 10.69
C ILE A 177 4.71 -14.12 11.85
N TYR A 178 5.65 -13.22 11.56
CA TYR A 178 6.31 -12.35 12.54
C TYR A 178 6.26 -10.88 12.07
N PHE A 179 5.52 -10.03 12.77
CA PHE A 179 5.26 -8.65 12.34
C PHE A 179 6.40 -7.71 12.77
N ASP A 180 7.27 -7.35 11.83
CA ASP A 180 8.19 -6.22 11.93
C ASP A 180 7.96 -5.29 10.73
N TYR A 181 7.63 -4.02 10.99
CA TYR A 181 7.28 -3.04 9.95
C TYR A 181 8.38 -2.93 8.87
N GLY A 182 9.63 -2.77 9.31
CA GLY A 182 10.76 -2.56 8.41
C GLY A 182 11.08 -3.80 7.58
N TYR A 183 10.95 -4.99 8.17
CA TYR A 183 11.12 -6.26 7.48
C TYR A 183 10.01 -6.52 6.47
N ASN A 184 8.74 -6.30 6.84
CA ASN A 184 7.60 -6.48 5.96
C ASN A 184 7.74 -5.58 4.72
N MET A 185 8.02 -4.28 4.90
CA MET A 185 8.22 -3.35 3.78
C MET A 185 9.34 -3.82 2.83
N LYS A 186 10.50 -4.24 3.38
CA LYS A 186 11.61 -4.76 2.58
C LYS A 186 11.23 -6.01 1.79
N MET A 187 10.49 -6.94 2.40
CA MET A 187 10.04 -8.15 1.73
C MET A 187 9.01 -7.88 0.64
N CYS A 188 8.06 -6.97 0.88
CA CYS A 188 7.10 -6.54 -0.13
C CYS A 188 7.81 -5.92 -1.34
N ILE A 189 8.81 -5.07 -1.11
CA ILE A 189 9.65 -4.50 -2.17
C ILE A 189 10.39 -5.61 -2.94
N ALA A 190 11.04 -6.55 -2.25
CA ALA A 190 11.78 -7.64 -2.88
C ALA A 190 10.88 -8.55 -3.73
N CYS A 191 9.71 -8.95 -3.22
CA CYS A 191 8.72 -9.73 -3.94
C CYS A 191 8.19 -8.98 -5.19
N SER A 192 7.97 -7.67 -5.09
CA SER A 192 7.54 -6.84 -6.23
C SER A 192 8.60 -6.76 -7.33
N PHE A 193 9.89 -6.60 -6.97
CA PHE A 193 10.98 -6.63 -7.95
C PHE A 193 11.11 -8.01 -8.62
N PHE A 194 11.06 -9.10 -7.84
CA PHE A 194 11.16 -10.46 -8.37
C PHE A 194 9.99 -10.77 -9.31
N THR A 195 8.77 -10.42 -8.92
CA THR A 195 7.57 -10.59 -9.73
C THR A 195 7.67 -9.78 -11.02
N SER A 196 8.10 -8.52 -10.94
CA SER A 196 8.28 -7.66 -12.10
C SER A 196 9.31 -8.22 -13.08
N PHE A 197 10.43 -8.75 -12.56
CA PHE A 197 11.48 -9.39 -13.37
C PHE A 197 10.95 -10.58 -14.18
N ILE A 198 10.16 -11.46 -13.55
CA ILE A 198 9.51 -12.58 -14.24
C ILE A 198 8.58 -12.07 -15.35
N TYR A 199 7.74 -11.08 -15.06
CA TYR A 199 6.83 -10.51 -16.06
C TYR A 199 7.57 -9.86 -17.23
N TYR A 200 8.70 -9.19 -17.00
CA TYR A 200 9.49 -8.63 -18.09
C TYR A 200 10.10 -9.70 -18.99
N ILE A 201 10.66 -10.77 -18.43
CA ILE A 201 11.17 -11.89 -19.23
C ILE A 201 10.05 -12.45 -20.13
N TRP A 202 8.88 -12.69 -19.55
CA TRP A 202 7.72 -13.19 -20.29
C TRP A 202 7.26 -12.21 -21.37
N LEU A 203 7.22 -10.90 -21.08
CA LEU A 203 6.86 -9.85 -22.04
C LEU A 203 7.79 -9.85 -23.25
N VAL A 204 9.12 -9.92 -23.04
CA VAL A 204 10.11 -9.94 -24.11
C VAL A 204 9.95 -11.19 -24.98
N GLN A 205 9.77 -12.36 -24.36
CA GLN A 205 9.54 -13.60 -25.09
C GLN A 205 8.27 -13.54 -25.95
N GLN A 206 7.16 -13.06 -25.38
CA GLN A 206 5.88 -12.99 -26.08
C GLN A 206 5.84 -11.91 -27.16
N TRP A 207 6.54 -10.80 -26.96
CA TRP A 207 6.58 -9.70 -27.92
C TRP A 207 7.09 -10.15 -29.29
N ASN A 208 8.12 -11.01 -29.30
CA ASN A 208 8.72 -11.54 -30.51
C ASN A 208 7.87 -12.59 -31.23
N LEU A 209 6.96 -13.26 -30.50
CA LEU A 209 6.11 -14.33 -31.04
C LEU A 209 4.76 -13.83 -31.56
N ARG A 210 4.34 -12.61 -31.19
CA ARG A 210 3.00 -12.09 -31.48
C ARG A 210 2.97 -11.08 -32.62
N ASP A 211 1.87 -11.08 -33.37
CA ASP A 211 1.52 -10.08 -34.36
C ASP A 211 1.15 -8.72 -33.71
N ARG A 212 1.07 -7.67 -34.54
CA ARG A 212 0.85 -6.29 -34.07
C ARG A 212 -0.48 -6.08 -33.32
N SER A 213 -1.54 -6.83 -33.66
CA SER A 213 -2.83 -6.73 -32.97
C SER A 213 -2.76 -7.37 -31.58
N SER A 214 -2.16 -8.56 -31.51
CA SER A 214 -2.01 -9.33 -30.26
C SER A 214 -1.00 -8.72 -29.27
N ARG A 215 -0.12 -7.80 -29.72
CA ARG A 215 0.79 -7.03 -28.85
C ARG A 215 0.07 -5.96 -28.00
N ARG A 216 -1.17 -5.58 -28.35
CA ARG A 216 -1.93 -4.58 -27.58
C ARG A 216 -2.19 -5.02 -26.13
N SER A 217 -2.41 -6.31 -25.88
CA SER A 217 -2.54 -6.81 -24.50
C SER A 217 -1.23 -6.66 -23.74
N LEU A 218 -0.09 -7.00 -24.37
CA LEU A 218 1.23 -6.89 -23.77
C LEU A 218 1.60 -5.46 -23.39
N SER A 219 1.19 -4.45 -24.17
CA SER A 219 1.43 -3.04 -23.79
C SER A 219 0.71 -2.64 -22.51
N TYR A 220 -0.51 -3.13 -22.25
CA TYR A 220 -1.20 -2.87 -20.99
C TYR A 220 -0.49 -3.53 -19.81
N LEU A 221 -0.03 -4.77 -19.97
CA LEU A 221 0.73 -5.47 -18.94
C LEU A 221 2.08 -4.78 -18.68
N ALA A 222 2.77 -4.31 -19.72
CA ALA A 222 4.02 -3.58 -19.57
C ALA A 222 3.86 -2.29 -18.76
N VAL A 223 2.77 -1.53 -19.00
CA VAL A 223 2.44 -0.36 -18.17
C VAL A 223 2.21 -0.77 -16.72
N VAL A 224 1.41 -1.82 -16.47
CA VAL A 224 1.13 -2.28 -15.11
C VAL A 224 2.40 -2.69 -14.35
N VAL A 225 3.26 -3.47 -14.99
CA VAL A 225 4.51 -3.97 -14.39
C VAL A 225 5.50 -2.83 -14.14
N THR A 226 5.67 -1.92 -15.11
CA THR A 226 6.58 -0.77 -14.97
C THR A 226 6.11 0.19 -13.89
N TRP A 227 4.80 0.35 -13.75
CA TRP A 227 4.21 1.22 -12.73
C TRP A 227 4.40 0.68 -11.32
N GLY A 228 4.35 -0.64 -11.13
CA GLY A 228 4.60 -1.30 -9.84
C GLY A 228 6.04 -1.12 -9.32
N LEU A 229 6.96 -0.63 -10.14
CA LEU A 229 8.35 -0.33 -9.76
C LEU A 229 8.57 1.12 -9.30
N LEU A 230 7.56 1.98 -9.43
CA LEU A 230 7.64 3.40 -9.07
C LEU A 230 7.08 3.62 -7.66
N SER A 231 7.92 3.49 -6.64
CA SER A 231 7.58 3.92 -5.27
C SER A 231 8.80 3.94 -4.32
N VAL A 232 9.52 5.07 -4.23
CA VAL A 232 10.55 5.25 -3.18
C VAL A 232 10.74 6.71 -2.74
N LEU A 233 9.78 7.60 -3.04
CA LEU A 233 9.89 8.98 -2.57
C LEU A 233 9.19 9.08 -1.21
N ASP A 234 9.85 9.64 -0.23
CA ASP A 234 9.25 10.04 1.06
C ASP A 234 9.42 11.56 1.16
N PHE A 235 8.30 12.28 1.25
CA PHE A 235 8.29 13.74 1.31
C PHE A 235 7.21 14.25 2.25
N VAL A 236 7.45 15.44 2.83
CA VAL A 236 6.51 16.12 3.72
C VAL A 236 5.17 16.35 2.99
N PRO A 237 4.01 16.00 3.58
CA PRO A 237 2.74 16.06 2.87
C PRO A 237 2.44 17.48 2.34
N LEU A 238 2.19 17.57 1.04
CA LEU A 238 1.76 18.78 0.37
C LEU A 238 0.40 19.21 0.92
N TYR A 239 0.32 20.47 1.35
CA TYR A 239 -0.84 21.03 2.05
C TYR A 239 -1.31 20.21 3.26
N TRP A 240 -0.43 19.38 3.83
CA TRP A 240 -0.73 18.48 4.95
C TRP A 240 -1.81 17.44 4.67
N ILE A 241 -2.06 17.16 3.38
CA ILE A 241 -3.12 16.25 2.91
C ILE A 241 -2.54 15.17 1.98
N ILE A 242 -1.60 15.53 1.09
CA ILE A 242 -1.07 14.64 0.05
C ILE A 242 0.41 14.37 0.32
N ASP A 243 0.72 13.17 0.77
CA ASP A 243 2.09 12.66 0.87
C ASP A 243 2.44 11.71 -0.29
N SER A 244 3.64 11.14 -0.25
CA SER A 244 4.06 10.17 -1.26
C SER A 244 3.24 8.88 -1.22
N HIS A 245 2.79 8.45 -0.05
CA HIS A 245 2.00 7.23 0.12
C HIS A 245 0.61 7.38 -0.49
N SER A 246 -0.08 8.48 -0.25
CA SER A 246 -1.35 8.80 -0.91
C SER A 246 -1.18 8.92 -2.43
N LEU A 247 -0.08 9.49 -2.94
CA LEU A 247 0.20 9.48 -4.38
C LEU A 247 0.41 8.06 -4.91
N PHE A 248 1.04 7.17 -4.16
CA PHE A 248 1.15 5.77 -4.54
C PHE A 248 -0.22 5.09 -4.65
N HIS A 249 -1.13 5.37 -3.71
CA HIS A 249 -2.52 4.93 -3.81
C HIS A 249 -3.20 5.49 -5.07
N LEU A 250 -3.12 6.79 -5.32
CA LEU A 250 -3.71 7.41 -6.51
C LEU A 250 -3.15 6.81 -7.80
N ALA A 251 -1.84 6.61 -7.84
CA ALA A 251 -1.11 6.06 -8.96
C ALA A 251 -1.57 4.63 -9.29
N THR A 252 -1.93 3.82 -8.29
CA THR A 252 -2.37 2.43 -8.50
C THR A 252 -3.82 2.29 -8.96
N VAL A 253 -4.65 3.34 -8.85
CA VAL A 253 -6.08 3.32 -9.24
C VAL A 253 -6.34 2.80 -10.66
N PRO A 254 -5.59 3.21 -11.71
CA PRO A 254 -5.85 2.73 -13.07
C PRO A 254 -5.47 1.26 -13.29
N LEU A 255 -4.62 0.67 -12.44
CA LEU A 255 -4.01 -0.64 -12.68
C LEU A 255 -5.04 -1.77 -12.78
N PRO A 256 -6.06 -1.90 -11.89
CA PRO A 256 -7.06 -2.96 -12.03
C PRO A 256 -7.89 -2.83 -13.31
N LEU A 257 -8.09 -1.61 -13.83
CA LEU A 257 -8.80 -1.40 -15.09
C LEU A 257 -7.96 -1.82 -16.30
N LEU A 258 -6.67 -1.47 -16.31
CA LEU A 258 -5.72 -1.89 -17.34
C LEU A 258 -5.55 -3.41 -17.32
N LEU A 259 -5.46 -4.01 -16.13
CA LEU A 259 -5.38 -5.44 -15.95
C LEU A 259 -6.66 -6.14 -16.41
N ALA A 260 -7.84 -5.60 -16.11
CA ALA A 260 -9.10 -6.11 -16.64
C ALA A 260 -9.12 -6.12 -18.18
N ARG A 261 -8.62 -5.06 -18.83
CA ARG A 261 -8.49 -4.99 -20.29
C ARG A 261 -7.50 -6.03 -20.84
N PHE A 262 -6.35 -6.19 -20.19
CA PHE A 262 -5.39 -7.24 -20.52
C PHE A 262 -6.06 -8.63 -20.47
N ILE A 263 -6.74 -8.96 -19.37
CA ILE A 263 -7.38 -10.27 -19.18
C ILE A 263 -8.45 -10.53 -20.25
N GLN A 264 -9.25 -9.52 -20.61
CA GLN A 264 -10.26 -9.66 -21.66
C GLN A 264 -9.64 -9.99 -23.02
N LEU A 265 -8.59 -9.25 -23.40
CA LEU A 265 -7.89 -9.46 -24.67
C LEU A 265 -7.18 -10.81 -24.71
N GLU A 266 -6.54 -11.21 -23.61
CA GLU A 266 -5.84 -12.49 -23.52
C GLU A 266 -6.83 -13.66 -23.57
N SER A 267 -7.96 -13.53 -22.87
CA SER A 267 -9.03 -14.53 -22.96
C SER A 267 -9.60 -14.65 -24.38
N ALA A 268 -9.72 -13.55 -25.12
CA ALA A 268 -10.19 -13.59 -26.50
C ALA A 268 -9.17 -14.26 -27.43
N TYR A 269 -7.88 -13.93 -27.25
CA TYR A 269 -6.77 -14.53 -27.99
C TYR A 269 -6.70 -16.05 -27.79
N GLU A 270 -6.80 -16.53 -26.54
CA GLU A 270 -6.80 -17.96 -26.24
C GLU A 270 -7.97 -18.70 -26.90
N ILE A 271 -9.17 -18.09 -26.90
CA ILE A 271 -10.36 -18.68 -27.53
C ILE A 271 -10.16 -18.79 -29.04
N GLN A 272 -9.63 -17.76 -29.68
CA GLN A 272 -9.36 -17.78 -31.12
C GLN A 272 -8.38 -18.90 -31.48
N LYS A 273 -7.27 -19.01 -30.73
CA LYS A 273 -6.26 -20.05 -30.95
C LYS A 273 -6.82 -21.46 -30.76
N GLN A 274 -7.70 -21.66 -29.78
CA GLN A 274 -8.39 -22.94 -29.59
C GLN A 274 -9.29 -23.28 -30.78
N MET A 275 -10.03 -22.30 -31.31
CA MET A 275 -10.89 -22.51 -32.47
C MET A 275 -10.10 -22.80 -33.75
N GLU A 276 -8.95 -22.15 -33.95
CA GLU A 276 -8.04 -22.41 -35.08
C GLU A 276 -7.48 -23.83 -35.02
N ASN A 277 -7.04 -24.30 -33.84
CA ASN A 277 -6.55 -25.66 -33.66
C ASN A 277 -7.63 -26.72 -33.93
N ILE A 278 -8.88 -26.48 -33.51
CA ILE A 278 -10.00 -27.41 -33.76
C ILE A 278 -10.34 -27.49 -35.26
N LYS A 279 -10.18 -26.40 -36.02
CA LYS A 279 -10.43 -26.42 -37.47
C LYS A 279 -9.34 -27.16 -38.25
N GLN A 280 -8.16 -27.39 -37.65
CA GLN A 280 -7.03 -28.07 -38.27
C GLN A 280 -6.98 -29.57 -37.95
N THR A 281 -7.80 -30.04 -37.00
CA THR A 281 -8.00 -31.46 -36.65
C THR A 281 -9.24 -32.01 -37.32
#